data_AF-A0A538JU91-F1
#
_entry.id   AF-A0A538JU91-F1
#
_cell.length_a   1.000
_cell.length_b   1.000
_cell.length_c   1.000
_cell.angle_alpha   90.00
_cell.angle_beta   90.00
_cell.angle_gamma   90.00
#
_symmetry.space_group_name_H-M   'P 1'
#
loop_
_entity.id
_entity.type
_entity.pdbx_description
1 polymer ?
#
loop_
_entity_poly.entity_id
_entity_poly.type
_entity_poly.pdbx_seq_one_letter_code
_entity_poly.pdbx_strand_id
1 'polypeptide(L)'
;TTARRDGDHYVLDGTKLFITNGPIADIVLLYAKTDPDRGPHGISAFAVETSTPGFQVSQKLVKMGLRGSQTAELVLEDCRVPAENLVGEENRGVAVVMNGLDVERVGLSFLILGMAERALELTIEYARSRQQFGRAIGEFQLVQAMVADMYAQLEALRSFTYHVGAEITALPHGASHRHVAKRAAAVVLQAGRTFTSIADKALQVHGGSGYIWETEINRLYRAGKLWEIGAGTTEIRQLIIARELLG
;
A
#
# COMPACT_ATOMS: atom_id res chain seq x y z
N THR A 1 -11.20 -1.30 18.98
CA THR A 1 -10.56 -0.21 19.72
C THR A 1 -11.57 0.85 20.05
N THR A 2 -11.71 1.18 21.33
CA THR A 2 -12.60 2.22 21.86
C THR A 2 -11.78 3.36 22.44
N ALA A 3 -12.37 4.55 22.53
CA ALA A 3 -11.82 5.70 23.21
C ALA A 3 -12.91 6.32 24.08
N ARG A 4 -12.78 6.24 25.40
CA ARG A 4 -13.75 6.81 26.35
C ARG A 4 -13.20 8.12 26.89
N ARG A 5 -13.99 9.19 26.81
CA ARG A 5 -13.62 10.47 27.39
C ARG A 5 -13.57 10.38 28.93
N ASP A 6 -12.52 10.92 29.52
CA ASP A 6 -12.25 10.95 30.95
C ASP A 6 -11.58 12.30 31.31
N GLY A 7 -12.40 13.31 31.59
CA GLY A 7 -11.92 14.67 31.84
C GLY A 7 -11.24 15.30 30.62
N ASP A 8 -9.97 15.65 30.79
CA ASP A 8 -9.06 16.21 29.78
C ASP A 8 -8.31 15.11 28.99
N HIS A 9 -8.66 13.84 29.16
CA HIS A 9 -8.07 12.71 28.46
C HIS A 9 -9.13 11.84 27.76
N TYR A 10 -8.65 10.97 26.87
CA TYR A 10 -9.35 9.77 26.41
C TYR A 10 -8.59 8.53 26.89
N VAL A 11 -9.33 7.54 27.37
CA VAL A 11 -8.79 6.21 27.70
C VAL A 11 -9.06 5.30 26.52
N LEU A 12 -7.99 4.79 25.91
CA LEU A 12 -8.03 3.95 24.71
C LEU A 12 -7.76 2.49 25.05
N ASP A 13 -8.62 1.61 24.52
CA ASP A 13 -8.53 0.16 24.74
C ASP A 13 -8.73 -0.64 23.46
N GLY A 14 -7.93 -1.69 23.31
CA GLY A 14 -8.06 -2.71 22.27
C GLY A 14 -6.83 -2.82 21.36
N THR A 15 -6.99 -3.50 20.23
CA THR A 15 -5.86 -3.89 19.39
C THR A 15 -5.95 -3.34 17.97
N LYS A 16 -4.79 -3.20 17.31
CA LYS A 16 -4.65 -2.83 15.91
C LYS A 16 -3.65 -3.75 15.23
N LEU A 17 -4.11 -4.45 14.20
CA LEU A 17 -3.29 -5.41 13.45
C LEU A 17 -2.80 -4.81 12.13
N PHE A 18 -1.65 -5.31 11.65
CA PHE A 18 -1.02 -4.93 10.39
C PHE A 18 -0.53 -3.47 10.33
N ILE A 19 -0.09 -2.92 11.46
CA ILE A 19 0.36 -1.53 11.51
C ILE A 19 1.78 -1.41 10.99
N THR A 20 1.89 -0.85 9.78
CA THR A 20 3.17 -0.49 9.16
C THR A 20 3.92 0.50 10.05
N ASN A 21 5.22 0.24 10.22
CA ASN A 21 6.15 0.93 11.10
C ASN A 21 5.81 0.90 12.60
N GLY A 22 4.79 0.15 13.02
CA GLY A 22 4.40 0.03 14.44
C GLY A 22 5.56 -0.24 15.42
N PRO A 23 6.53 -1.13 15.13
CA PRO A 23 7.67 -1.38 16.01
C PRO A 23 8.67 -0.23 16.17
N ILE A 24 8.63 0.78 15.31
CA ILE A 24 9.67 1.82 15.22
C ILE A 24 9.08 3.25 15.17
N ALA A 25 7.77 3.40 15.31
CA ALA A 25 7.11 4.69 15.25
C ALA A 25 7.24 5.41 16.61
N ASP A 26 7.48 6.72 16.58
CA ASP A 26 7.38 7.58 17.77
C ASP A 26 5.93 8.03 18.02
N ILE A 27 5.18 8.22 16.93
CA ILE A 27 3.78 8.65 16.95
C ILE A 27 2.97 7.80 15.97
N VAL A 28 1.77 7.40 16.38
CA VAL A 28 0.80 6.73 15.51
C VAL A 28 -0.49 7.54 15.37
N LEU A 29 -1.00 7.66 14.15
CA LEU A 29 -2.35 8.17 13.91
C LEU A 29 -3.35 7.03 14.12
N LEU A 30 -4.07 7.08 15.23
CA LEU A 30 -4.90 5.99 15.72
C LEU A 30 -6.39 6.29 15.60
N TYR A 31 -7.13 5.40 14.95
CA TYR A 31 -8.57 5.50 14.82
C TYR A 31 -9.28 4.62 15.85
N ALA A 32 -10.10 5.21 16.71
CA ALA A 32 -10.86 4.51 17.74
C ALA A 32 -12.32 4.97 17.76
N LYS A 33 -13.22 4.10 18.20
CA LYS A 33 -14.63 4.45 18.38
C LYS A 33 -14.81 5.27 19.66
N THR A 34 -15.22 6.52 19.51
CA THR A 34 -15.69 7.38 20.61
C THR A 34 -17.18 7.22 20.86
N ASP A 35 -17.94 6.86 19.81
CA ASP A 35 -19.35 6.48 19.90
C ASP A 35 -19.56 5.13 19.18
N PRO A 36 -19.64 4.00 19.91
CA PRO A 36 -19.78 2.69 19.29
C PRO A 36 -21.06 2.48 18.48
N ASP A 37 -22.15 3.15 18.87
CA ASP A 37 -23.50 2.96 18.34
C ASP A 37 -23.70 3.65 17.00
N ARG A 38 -22.89 4.67 16.70
CA ARG A 38 -22.93 5.41 15.43
C ARG A 38 -22.14 4.74 14.28
N GLY A 39 -21.65 3.52 14.48
CA GLY A 39 -20.92 2.79 13.45
C GLY A 39 -19.70 3.56 12.93
N PRO A 40 -19.51 3.73 11.61
CA PRO A 40 -18.41 4.53 11.06
C PRO A 40 -18.44 6.00 11.50
N HIS A 41 -19.63 6.56 11.74
CA HIS A 41 -19.80 7.96 12.14
C HIS A 41 -19.50 8.21 13.62
N GLY A 42 -19.08 7.19 14.37
CA GLY A 42 -18.61 7.33 15.75
C GLY A 42 -17.11 7.10 15.92
N ILE A 43 -16.35 7.17 14.82
CA ILE A 43 -14.89 7.01 14.83
C ILE A 43 -14.23 8.38 14.96
N SER A 44 -13.25 8.47 15.86
CA SER A 44 -12.33 9.61 16.02
C SER A 44 -10.90 9.21 15.67
N ALA A 45 -10.05 10.20 15.40
CA ALA A 45 -8.63 10.02 15.13
C ALA A 45 -7.78 10.70 16.21
N PHE A 46 -6.69 10.06 16.64
CA PHE A 46 -5.83 10.54 17.72
C PHE A 46 -4.36 10.45 17.30
N ALA A 47 -3.56 11.46 17.62
CA ALA A 47 -2.11 11.36 17.56
C ALA A 47 -1.61 10.75 18.88
N VAL A 48 -1.18 9.49 18.85
CA VAL A 48 -0.75 8.77 20.06
C VAL A 48 0.75 8.59 20.04
N GLU A 49 1.45 9.13 21.05
CA GLU A 49 2.87 8.87 21.26
C GLU A 49 3.04 7.42 21.71
N THR A 50 3.98 6.68 21.12
CA THR A 50 4.17 5.26 21.42
C THR A 50 4.80 5.00 22.79
N SER A 51 5.32 6.05 23.44
CA SER A 51 5.76 6.07 24.83
C SER A 51 4.62 6.20 25.85
N THR A 52 3.38 6.48 25.40
CA THR A 52 2.22 6.65 26.29
C THR A 52 1.99 5.36 27.10
N PRO A 53 1.90 5.43 28.45
CA PRO A 53 1.58 4.25 29.27
C PRO A 53 0.30 3.56 28.78
N GLY A 54 0.36 2.23 28.66
CA GLY A 54 -0.73 1.43 28.09
C GLY A 54 -0.63 1.19 26.59
N PHE A 55 0.23 1.90 25.85
CA PHE A 55 0.58 1.57 24.48
C PHE A 55 1.67 0.50 24.43
N GLN A 56 1.47 -0.56 23.65
CA GLN A 56 2.44 -1.63 23.48
C GLN A 56 2.48 -2.16 22.04
N VAL A 57 3.68 -2.54 21.61
CA VAL A 57 3.89 -3.37 20.41
C VAL A 57 3.84 -4.83 20.84
N SER A 58 2.69 -5.49 20.65
CA SER A 58 2.47 -6.87 21.11
C SER A 58 3.38 -7.87 20.37
N GLN A 59 3.43 -7.78 19.04
CA GLN A 59 4.27 -8.64 18.24
C GLN A 59 4.62 -8.01 16.89
N LYS A 60 5.85 -8.28 16.43
CA LYS A 60 6.28 -8.00 15.06
C LYS A 60 5.88 -9.16 14.16
N LEU A 61 5.22 -8.85 13.04
CA LEU A 61 4.72 -9.82 12.08
C LEU A 61 5.79 -10.17 11.04
N VAL A 62 5.89 -11.46 10.73
CA VAL A 62 6.72 -11.98 9.63
C VAL A 62 5.90 -11.99 8.34
N LYS A 63 6.35 -11.24 7.33
CA LYS A 63 5.66 -11.09 6.04
C LYS A 63 6.34 -11.87 4.92
N MET A 64 5.56 -12.28 3.93
CA MET A 64 6.03 -12.86 2.66
C MET A 64 7.06 -11.97 1.95
N GLY A 65 6.73 -10.68 1.80
CA GLY A 65 7.54 -9.65 1.14
C GLY A 65 7.56 -8.34 1.92
N LEU A 66 8.20 -7.30 1.35
CA LEU A 66 8.36 -5.98 1.99
C LEU A 66 8.85 -6.06 3.44
N ARG A 67 9.80 -6.97 3.70
CA ARG A 67 10.30 -7.30 5.05
C ARG A 67 11.09 -6.16 5.71
N GLY A 68 11.60 -5.21 4.92
CA GLY A 68 12.26 -4.01 5.43
C GLY A 68 11.28 -3.03 6.10
N SER A 69 10.04 -2.95 5.61
CA SER A 69 8.96 -2.26 6.30
C SER A 69 8.56 -3.10 7.50
N GLN A 70 8.67 -2.58 8.72
CA GLN A 70 8.26 -3.32 9.92
C GLN A 70 6.74 -3.28 10.04
N THR A 71 6.12 -4.36 10.52
CA THR A 71 4.66 -4.41 10.70
C THR A 71 4.37 -5.12 12.00
N ALA A 72 3.40 -4.61 12.77
CA ALA A 72 3.08 -5.18 14.07
C ALA A 72 1.59 -5.22 14.36
N GLU A 73 1.28 -5.99 15.40
CA GLU A 73 0.10 -5.78 16.23
C GLU A 73 0.43 -4.77 17.33
N LEU A 74 -0.43 -3.78 17.49
CA LEU A 74 -0.42 -2.83 18.60
C LEU A 74 -1.53 -3.17 19.58
N VAL A 75 -1.26 -2.99 20.87
CA VAL A 75 -2.20 -3.16 21.97
C VAL A 75 -2.27 -1.85 22.75
N LEU A 76 -3.48 -1.49 23.15
CA LEU A 76 -3.79 -0.36 24.03
C LEU A 76 -4.54 -0.92 25.22
N GLU A 77 -3.99 -0.73 26.41
CA GLU A 77 -4.57 -1.14 27.69
C GLU A 77 -4.59 0.07 28.62
N ASP A 78 -5.77 0.61 28.88
CA ASP A 78 -5.97 1.82 29.67
C ASP A 78 -5.06 2.99 29.21
N CYS A 79 -4.83 3.08 27.89
CA CYS A 79 -3.90 4.04 27.31
C CYS A 79 -4.48 5.46 27.37
N ARG A 80 -3.96 6.29 28.29
CA ARG A 80 -4.48 7.64 28.57
C ARG A 80 -3.84 8.66 27.63
N VAL A 81 -4.62 9.13 26.66
CA VAL A 81 -4.20 10.10 25.64
C VAL A 81 -4.83 11.46 25.92
N PRO A 82 -4.08 12.58 25.91
CA PRO A 82 -4.64 13.91 26.11
C PRO A 82 -5.75 14.23 25.09
N ALA A 83 -6.80 14.94 25.51
CA ALA A 83 -7.91 15.31 24.63
C ALA A 83 -7.47 16.25 23.49
N GLU A 84 -6.38 17.01 23.69
CA GLU A 84 -5.77 17.87 22.67
C GLU A 84 -5.10 17.09 21.53
N ASN A 85 -4.79 15.80 21.73
CA ASN A 85 -4.24 14.92 20.70
C ASN A 85 -5.32 14.42 19.71
N LEU A 86 -6.59 14.81 19.90
CA LEU A 86 -7.65 14.56 18.93
C LEU A 86 -7.34 15.28 17.62
N VAL A 87 -7.27 14.51 16.53
CA VAL A 87 -7.01 15.04 15.18
C VAL A 87 -8.34 15.34 14.50
N GLY A 88 -8.62 16.63 14.32
CA GLY A 88 -9.90 17.11 13.81
C GLY A 88 -10.95 17.15 14.92
N GLU A 89 -12.17 16.71 14.61
CA GLU A 89 -13.30 16.75 15.53
C GLU A 89 -13.69 15.33 15.99
N GLU A 90 -14.29 15.26 17.18
CA GLU A 90 -14.82 14.01 17.72
C GLU A 90 -15.87 13.43 16.76
N ASN A 91 -15.84 12.12 16.53
CA ASN A 91 -16.72 11.38 15.62
C ASN A 91 -16.53 11.75 14.13
N ARG A 92 -15.43 12.44 13.77
CA ARG A 92 -15.11 12.85 12.38
C ARG A 92 -13.87 12.16 11.81
N GLY A 93 -13.39 11.08 12.43
CA GLY A 93 -12.22 10.31 12.00
C GLY A 93 -12.35 9.70 10.61
N VAL A 94 -13.57 9.38 10.13
CA VAL A 94 -13.78 8.92 8.76
C VAL A 94 -13.38 9.99 7.73
N ALA A 95 -13.65 11.27 8.00
CA ALA A 95 -13.23 12.33 7.10
C ALA A 95 -11.70 12.45 7.05
N VAL A 96 -11.03 12.26 8.20
CA VAL A 96 -9.56 12.27 8.29
C VAL A 96 -8.93 11.17 7.43
N VAL A 97 -9.39 9.92 7.57
CA VAL A 97 -8.83 8.81 6.76
C VAL A 97 -9.15 8.96 5.26
N MET A 98 -10.36 9.42 4.91
CA MET A 98 -10.76 9.54 3.52
C MET A 98 -10.05 10.68 2.79
N ASN A 99 -9.61 11.73 3.49
CA ASN A 99 -8.88 12.83 2.87
C ASN A 99 -7.48 12.42 2.37
N GLY A 100 -6.80 11.51 3.09
CA GLY A 100 -5.45 11.06 2.75
C GLY A 100 -5.39 9.87 1.77
N LEU A 101 -6.43 9.05 1.73
CA LEU A 101 -6.38 7.74 1.08
C LEU A 101 -6.17 7.81 -0.44
N ASP A 102 -6.73 8.83 -1.11
CA ASP A 102 -6.57 8.97 -2.56
C ASP A 102 -5.15 9.39 -2.95
N VAL A 103 -4.50 10.26 -2.15
CA VAL A 103 -3.09 10.62 -2.34
C VAL A 103 -2.20 9.42 -2.06
N GLU A 104 -2.47 8.69 -0.99
CA GLU A 104 -1.75 7.46 -0.64
C GLU A 104 -1.80 6.46 -1.80
N ARG A 105 -2.98 6.18 -2.36
CA ARG A 105 -3.15 5.25 -3.48
C ARG A 105 -2.30 5.64 -4.69
N VAL A 106 -2.28 6.92 -5.04
CA VAL A 106 -1.47 7.40 -6.18
C VAL A 106 0.01 7.33 -5.86
N GLY A 107 0.42 7.70 -4.64
CA GLY A 107 1.80 7.53 -4.18
C GLY A 107 2.27 6.07 -4.25
N LEU A 108 1.42 5.13 -3.84
CA LEU A 108 1.69 3.69 -3.96
C LEU A 108 1.85 3.25 -5.42
N SER A 109 1.07 3.80 -6.36
CA SER A 109 1.24 3.50 -7.79
C SER A 109 2.63 3.86 -8.31
N PHE A 110 3.24 4.97 -7.86
CA PHE A 110 4.63 5.30 -8.22
C PHE A 110 5.64 4.30 -7.65
N LEU A 111 5.45 3.85 -6.42
CA LEU A 111 6.30 2.82 -5.81
C LEU A 111 6.20 1.50 -6.60
N ILE A 112 4.98 1.08 -6.94
CA ILE A 112 4.74 -0.13 -7.71
C ILE A 112 5.33 -0.03 -9.12
N LEU A 113 5.21 1.14 -9.75
CA LEU A 113 5.82 1.43 -11.05
C LEU A 113 7.33 1.21 -11.01
N GLY A 114 8.04 1.80 -10.04
CA GLY A 114 9.49 1.61 -9.92
C GLY A 114 9.89 0.16 -9.66
N MET A 115 9.09 -0.60 -8.90
CA MET A 115 9.31 -2.03 -8.75
C MET A 115 9.14 -2.80 -10.07
N ALA A 116 8.14 -2.43 -10.88
CA ALA A 116 7.91 -3.05 -12.19
C ALA A 116 9.04 -2.73 -13.19
N GLU A 117 9.53 -1.49 -13.19
CA GLU A 117 10.70 -1.06 -13.96
C GLU A 117 11.91 -1.92 -13.61
N ARG A 118 12.20 -2.07 -12.31
CA ARG A 118 13.34 -2.89 -11.85
C ARG A 118 13.21 -4.36 -12.25
N ALA A 119 12.00 -4.93 -12.19
CA ALA A 119 11.77 -6.32 -12.62
C ALA A 119 12.02 -6.50 -14.12
N LEU A 120 11.61 -5.54 -14.96
CA LEU A 120 11.87 -5.58 -16.40
C LEU A 120 13.38 -5.43 -16.70
N GLU A 121 14.07 -4.49 -16.06
CA GLU A 121 15.52 -4.29 -16.22
C GLU A 121 16.31 -5.57 -15.96
N LEU A 122 16.09 -6.19 -14.79
CA LEU A 122 16.71 -7.46 -14.40
C LEU A 122 16.39 -8.59 -15.38
N THR A 123 15.19 -8.58 -15.95
CA THR A 123 14.77 -9.57 -16.95
C THR A 123 15.51 -9.39 -18.27
N ILE A 124 15.65 -8.15 -18.75
CA ILE A 124 16.39 -7.82 -19.98
C ILE A 124 17.88 -8.18 -19.81
N GLU A 125 18.48 -7.81 -18.68
CA GLU A 125 19.88 -8.13 -18.38
C GLU A 125 20.13 -9.64 -18.37
N TYR A 126 19.28 -10.39 -17.65
CA TYR A 126 19.38 -11.85 -17.59
C TYR A 126 19.15 -12.49 -18.96
N ALA A 127 18.16 -12.01 -19.72
CA ALA A 127 17.84 -12.56 -21.03
C ALA A 127 18.98 -12.37 -22.04
N ARG A 128 19.74 -11.27 -21.94
CA ARG A 128 20.90 -10.99 -22.81
C ARG A 128 22.15 -11.78 -22.43
N SER A 129 22.35 -12.04 -21.14
CA SER A 129 23.58 -12.68 -20.63
C SER A 129 23.47 -14.20 -20.50
N ARG A 130 22.30 -14.73 -20.15
CA ARG A 130 22.12 -16.17 -19.97
C ARG A 130 22.10 -16.88 -21.32
N GLN A 131 22.96 -17.89 -21.47
CA GLN A 131 23.00 -18.74 -22.67
C GLN A 131 22.37 -20.12 -22.43
N GLN A 132 21.59 -20.58 -23.40
CA GLN A 132 21.09 -21.96 -23.52
C GLN A 132 21.00 -22.34 -25.00
N PHE A 133 21.21 -23.62 -25.31
CA PHE A 133 21.22 -24.12 -26.68
C PHE A 133 22.15 -23.30 -27.61
N GLY A 134 23.31 -22.87 -27.09
CA GLY A 134 24.34 -22.17 -27.85
C GLY A 134 24.11 -20.69 -28.13
N ARG A 135 23.07 -20.05 -27.56
CA ARG A 135 22.76 -18.63 -27.78
C ARG A 135 22.13 -17.95 -26.57
N ALA A 136 22.02 -16.62 -26.56
CA ALA A 136 21.37 -15.90 -25.47
C ALA A 136 19.88 -16.25 -25.42
N ILE A 137 19.30 -16.38 -24.21
CA ILE A 137 17.88 -16.75 -24.10
C ILE A 137 16.94 -15.66 -24.65
N GLY A 138 17.40 -14.41 -24.70
CA GLY A 138 16.70 -13.30 -25.34
C GLY A 138 16.55 -13.42 -26.87
N GLU A 139 17.21 -14.40 -27.50
CA GLU A 139 17.04 -14.70 -28.93
C GLU A 139 15.88 -15.67 -29.23
N PHE A 140 15.29 -16.30 -28.20
CA PHE A 140 14.10 -17.12 -28.38
C PHE A 140 12.85 -16.24 -28.43
N GLN A 141 12.02 -16.44 -29.46
CA GLN A 141 10.83 -15.60 -29.72
C GLN A 141 9.85 -15.54 -28.54
N LEU A 142 9.68 -16.62 -27.78
CA LEU A 142 8.81 -16.62 -26.61
C LEU A 142 9.35 -15.79 -25.44
N VAL A 143 10.68 -15.66 -25.31
CA VAL A 143 11.29 -14.73 -24.35
C VAL A 143 11.12 -13.29 -24.82
N GLN A 144 11.31 -13.03 -26.12
CA GLN A 144 11.09 -11.71 -26.72
C GLN A 144 9.63 -11.26 -26.54
N ALA A 145 8.67 -12.16 -26.76
CA ALA A 145 7.24 -11.88 -26.54
C ALA A 145 6.95 -11.49 -25.09
N MET A 146 7.48 -12.23 -24.11
CA MET A 146 7.32 -11.89 -22.69
C MET A 146 7.89 -10.51 -22.36
N VAL A 147 9.10 -10.20 -22.84
CA VAL A 147 9.74 -8.89 -22.59
C VAL A 147 8.95 -7.75 -23.27
N ALA A 148 8.44 -7.97 -24.49
CA ALA A 148 7.63 -6.99 -25.20
C ALA A 148 6.31 -6.70 -24.48
N ASP A 149 5.61 -7.74 -24.00
CA ASP A 149 4.38 -7.59 -23.21
C ASP A 149 4.63 -6.84 -21.90
N MET A 150 5.71 -7.18 -21.19
CA MET A 150 6.10 -6.49 -19.96
C MET A 150 6.34 -4.99 -20.22
N TYR A 151 7.06 -4.64 -21.27
CA TYR A 151 7.31 -3.25 -21.65
C TYR A 151 6.01 -2.50 -21.97
N ALA A 152 5.15 -3.07 -22.81
CA ALA A 152 3.89 -2.42 -23.18
C ALA A 152 2.98 -2.17 -21.96
N GLN A 153 2.87 -3.14 -21.06
CA GLN A 153 2.12 -3.00 -19.80
C GLN A 153 2.71 -1.92 -18.89
N LEU A 154 4.04 -1.85 -18.83
CA LEU A 154 4.77 -0.87 -18.03
C LEU A 154 4.57 0.56 -18.56
N GLU A 155 4.67 0.78 -19.87
CA GLU A 155 4.44 2.10 -20.49
C GLU A 155 3.01 2.59 -20.26
N ALA A 156 2.02 1.70 -20.37
CA ALA A 156 0.63 2.02 -20.08
C ALA A 156 0.44 2.42 -18.62
N LEU A 157 1.04 1.66 -17.69
CA LEU A 157 1.01 1.99 -16.26
C LEU A 157 1.71 3.31 -15.95
N ARG A 158 2.88 3.56 -16.55
CA ARG A 158 3.64 4.80 -16.38
C ARG A 158 2.80 6.00 -16.79
N SER A 159 2.23 5.95 -17.99
CA SER A 159 1.38 7.02 -18.51
C SER A 159 0.20 7.32 -17.58
N PHE A 160 -0.50 6.27 -17.11
CA PHE A 160 -1.63 6.44 -16.20
C PHE A 160 -1.20 7.01 -14.84
N THR A 161 -0.10 6.50 -14.27
CA THR A 161 0.43 6.91 -12.97
C THR A 161 0.86 8.38 -12.97
N TYR A 162 1.63 8.80 -13.97
CA TYR A 162 2.07 10.19 -14.10
C TYR A 162 0.91 11.14 -14.40
N HIS A 163 -0.07 10.72 -15.20
CA HIS A 163 -1.26 11.53 -15.49
C HIS A 163 -2.06 11.83 -14.22
N VAL A 164 -2.41 10.82 -13.43
CA VAL A 164 -3.17 11.02 -12.17
C VAL A 164 -2.31 11.72 -11.12
N GLY A 165 -1.02 11.43 -11.06
CA GLY A 165 -0.07 12.13 -10.20
C GLY A 165 -0.04 13.63 -10.46
N ALA A 166 0.03 14.03 -11.74
CA ALA A 166 0.00 15.43 -12.14
C ALA A 166 -1.28 16.13 -11.68
N GLU A 167 -2.45 15.50 -11.85
CA GLU A 167 -3.72 16.03 -11.38
C GLU A 167 -3.70 16.32 -9.87
N ILE A 168 -3.22 15.37 -9.04
CA ILE A 168 -3.13 15.57 -7.59
C ILE A 168 -2.17 16.70 -7.23
N THR A 169 -0.99 16.75 -7.86
CA THR A 169 0.03 17.77 -7.55
C THR A 169 -0.38 19.18 -7.98
N ALA A 170 -1.31 19.30 -8.93
CA ALA A 170 -1.83 20.59 -9.37
C ALA A 170 -2.87 21.19 -8.41
N LEU A 171 -3.35 20.42 -7.44
CA LEU A 171 -4.38 20.89 -6.51
C LEU A 171 -3.80 21.80 -5.43
N PRO A 172 -4.52 22.86 -5.03
CA PRO A 172 -4.15 23.67 -3.89
C PRO A 172 -4.04 22.82 -2.62
N HIS A 173 -3.16 23.24 -1.71
CA HIS A 173 -3.05 22.59 -0.41
C HIS A 173 -4.41 22.62 0.32
N GLY A 174 -4.84 21.46 0.84
CA GLY A 174 -6.12 21.30 1.52
C GLY A 174 -7.35 21.17 0.60
N ALA A 175 -7.17 21.18 -0.72
CA ALA A 175 -8.27 20.96 -1.65
C ALA A 175 -8.81 19.52 -1.58
N SER A 176 -10.08 19.34 -1.91
CA SER A 176 -10.69 18.01 -1.94
C SER A 176 -10.18 17.18 -3.13
N HIS A 177 -9.74 15.96 -2.84
CA HIS A 177 -9.34 14.97 -3.84
C HIS A 177 -10.52 14.16 -4.42
N ARG A 178 -11.77 14.49 -4.06
CA ARG A 178 -12.94 13.67 -4.44
C ARG A 178 -13.08 13.46 -5.95
N HIS A 179 -12.72 14.47 -6.76
CA HIS A 179 -12.78 14.39 -8.21
C HIS A 179 -11.76 13.40 -8.81
N VAL A 180 -10.67 13.09 -8.10
CA VAL A 180 -9.67 12.08 -8.50
C VAL A 180 -9.90 10.72 -7.86
N ALA A 181 -10.78 10.58 -6.86
CA ALA A 181 -10.96 9.35 -6.08
C ALA A 181 -11.12 8.08 -6.95
N LYS A 182 -11.99 8.15 -7.96
CA LYS A 182 -12.18 7.06 -8.94
C LYS A 182 -10.88 6.71 -9.68
N ARG A 183 -10.15 7.72 -10.14
CA ARG A 183 -8.89 7.54 -10.89
C ARG A 183 -7.76 7.05 -9.97
N ALA A 184 -7.69 7.54 -8.74
CA ALA A 184 -6.78 7.07 -7.71
C ALA A 184 -6.99 5.57 -7.41
N ALA A 185 -8.25 5.14 -7.23
CA ALA A 185 -8.58 3.72 -7.06
C ALA A 185 -8.22 2.89 -8.31
N ALA A 186 -8.50 3.41 -9.50
CA ALA A 186 -8.21 2.73 -10.77
C ALA A 186 -6.71 2.57 -11.03
N VAL A 187 -5.89 3.59 -10.74
CA VAL A 187 -4.45 3.54 -11.02
C VAL A 187 -3.72 2.60 -10.07
N VAL A 188 -4.08 2.54 -8.79
CA VAL A 188 -3.48 1.57 -7.85
C VAL A 188 -3.96 0.14 -8.12
N LEU A 189 -5.20 -0.03 -8.59
CA LEU A 189 -5.73 -1.31 -9.06
C LEU A 189 -4.93 -1.82 -10.27
N GLN A 190 -4.72 -0.95 -11.26
CA GLN A 190 -3.96 -1.31 -12.46
C GLN A 190 -2.48 -1.54 -12.13
N ALA A 191 -1.90 -0.73 -11.24
CA ALA A 191 -0.51 -0.89 -10.80
C ALA A 191 -0.27 -2.29 -10.22
N GLY A 192 -1.12 -2.73 -9.28
CA GLY A 192 -1.01 -4.07 -8.69
C GLY A 192 -1.07 -5.18 -9.74
N ARG A 193 -2.06 -5.14 -10.63
CA ARG A 193 -2.24 -6.15 -11.70
C ARG A 193 -1.07 -6.19 -12.68
N THR A 194 -0.64 -5.01 -13.15
CA THR A 194 0.50 -4.89 -14.06
C THR A 194 1.77 -5.42 -13.39
N PHE A 195 2.04 -5.04 -12.13
CA PHE A 195 3.20 -5.55 -11.42
C PHE A 195 3.17 -7.07 -11.26
N THR A 196 2.03 -7.65 -10.86
CA THR A 196 1.88 -9.11 -10.74
C THR A 196 2.21 -9.82 -12.06
N SER A 197 1.67 -9.33 -13.18
CA SER A 197 1.94 -9.89 -14.52
C SER A 197 3.43 -9.77 -14.91
N ILE A 198 4.05 -8.63 -14.64
CA ILE A 198 5.48 -8.38 -14.95
C ILE A 198 6.37 -9.26 -14.08
N ALA A 199 6.12 -9.31 -12.78
CA ALA A 199 6.91 -10.09 -11.84
C ALA A 199 6.84 -11.60 -12.12
N ASP A 200 5.67 -12.10 -12.51
CA ASP A 200 5.47 -13.49 -12.92
C ASP A 200 6.30 -13.86 -14.16
N LYS A 201 6.25 -13.03 -15.21
CA LYS A 201 7.07 -13.22 -16.42
C LYS A 201 8.56 -13.09 -16.12
N ALA A 202 8.96 -12.13 -15.30
CA ALA A 202 10.34 -11.95 -14.87
C ALA A 202 10.88 -13.20 -14.17
N LEU A 203 10.11 -13.76 -13.23
CA LEU A 203 10.45 -15.01 -12.55
C LEU A 203 10.56 -16.17 -13.55
N GLN A 204 9.62 -16.28 -14.49
CA GLN A 204 9.63 -17.32 -15.51
C GLN A 204 10.86 -17.25 -16.43
N VAL A 205 11.25 -16.05 -16.88
CA VAL A 205 12.46 -15.84 -17.71
C VAL A 205 13.73 -16.19 -16.94
N HIS A 206 13.77 -15.89 -15.64
CA HIS A 206 14.89 -16.26 -14.76
C HIS A 206 14.93 -17.77 -14.46
N GLY A 207 13.81 -18.49 -14.64
CA GLY A 207 13.70 -19.93 -14.44
C GLY A 207 14.05 -20.33 -13.01
N GLY A 208 14.85 -21.38 -12.86
CA GLY A 208 15.30 -21.86 -11.55
C GLY A 208 15.93 -20.76 -10.69
N SER A 209 16.73 -19.86 -11.29
CA SER A 209 17.34 -18.73 -10.58
C SER A 209 16.29 -17.79 -9.98
N GLY A 210 15.19 -17.53 -10.71
CA GLY A 210 14.10 -16.66 -10.22
C GLY A 210 13.35 -17.23 -9.02
N TYR A 211 13.44 -18.55 -8.81
CA TYR A 211 12.85 -19.23 -7.66
C TYR A 211 13.75 -19.20 -6.42
N ILE A 212 15.05 -18.93 -6.58
CA ILE A 212 16.01 -18.86 -5.48
C ILE A 212 15.79 -17.59 -4.66
N TRP A 213 15.63 -17.76 -3.35
CA TRP A 213 15.18 -16.74 -2.41
C TRP A 213 16.08 -15.49 -2.38
N GLU A 214 17.37 -15.71 -2.58
CA GLU A 214 18.44 -14.71 -2.57
C GLU A 214 18.37 -13.77 -3.77
N THR A 215 17.66 -14.15 -4.84
CA THR A 215 17.58 -13.32 -6.03
C THR A 215 16.66 -12.12 -5.84
N GLU A 216 17.02 -11.02 -6.50
CA GLU A 216 16.22 -9.81 -6.46
C GLU A 216 14.84 -10.01 -7.10
N ILE A 217 14.73 -10.81 -8.16
CA ILE A 217 13.45 -11.15 -8.80
C ILE A 217 12.53 -11.87 -7.83
N ASN A 218 13.04 -12.85 -7.08
CA ASN A 218 12.23 -13.53 -6.06
C ASN A 218 11.75 -12.54 -4.98
N ARG A 219 12.64 -11.65 -4.51
CA ARG A 219 12.29 -10.59 -3.55
C ARG A 219 11.18 -9.67 -4.09
N LEU A 220 11.26 -9.25 -5.35
CA LEU A 220 10.26 -8.41 -6.02
C LEU A 220 8.93 -9.16 -6.17
N TYR A 221 8.95 -10.41 -6.62
CA TYR A 221 7.77 -11.26 -6.74
C TYR A 221 7.02 -11.38 -5.40
N ARG A 222 7.75 -11.68 -4.32
CA ARG A 222 7.16 -11.77 -2.97
C ARG A 222 6.62 -10.44 -2.45
N ALA A 223 7.30 -9.33 -2.75
CA ALA A 223 6.84 -7.99 -2.40
C ALA A 223 5.56 -7.60 -3.14
N GLY A 224 5.40 -8.06 -4.39
CA GLY A 224 4.28 -7.74 -5.27
C GLY A 224 2.90 -8.02 -4.71
N LYS A 225 2.74 -9.16 -4.02
CA LYS A 225 1.42 -9.62 -3.62
C LYS A 225 0.70 -8.64 -2.68
N LEU A 226 1.45 -7.86 -1.88
CA LEU A 226 0.85 -6.86 -1.00
C LEU A 226 0.08 -5.79 -1.79
N TRP A 227 0.47 -5.47 -3.02
CA TRP A 227 -0.12 -4.37 -3.77
C TRP A 227 -1.56 -4.63 -4.23
N GLU A 228 -2.00 -5.89 -4.22
CA GLU A 228 -3.38 -6.30 -4.45
C GLU A 228 -4.22 -6.37 -3.16
N ILE A 229 -3.59 -6.26 -1.99
CA ILE A 229 -4.20 -6.47 -0.66
C ILE A 229 -4.22 -5.19 0.17
N GLY A 230 -3.06 -4.52 0.31
CA GLY A 230 -2.88 -3.33 1.14
C GLY A 230 -3.61 -2.10 0.59
N ALA A 231 -3.83 -1.08 1.44
CA ALA A 231 -4.53 0.18 1.09
C ALA A 231 -5.91 -0.02 0.40
N GLY A 232 -6.61 -1.10 0.80
CA GLY A 232 -7.84 -1.58 0.18
C GLY A 232 -7.56 -2.61 -0.90
N THR A 233 -8.20 -3.77 -0.82
CA THR A 233 -7.97 -4.86 -1.77
C THR A 233 -8.40 -4.48 -3.20
N THR A 234 -7.94 -5.26 -4.17
CA THR A 234 -8.40 -5.20 -5.57
C THR A 234 -9.92 -5.11 -5.67
N GLU A 235 -10.65 -5.94 -4.93
CA GLU A 235 -12.12 -6.01 -4.96
C GLU A 235 -12.75 -4.74 -4.38
N ILE A 236 -12.20 -4.22 -3.28
CA ILE A 236 -12.67 -2.96 -2.70
C ILE A 236 -12.45 -1.78 -3.66
N ARG A 237 -11.30 -1.73 -4.34
CA ARG A 237 -11.02 -0.71 -5.36
C ARG A 237 -12.01 -0.81 -6.52
N GLN A 238 -12.34 -2.03 -6.97
CA GLN A 238 -13.37 -2.26 -7.99
C GLN A 238 -14.75 -1.76 -7.54
N LEU A 239 -15.15 -2.01 -6.29
CA LEU A 239 -16.41 -1.50 -5.75
C LEU A 239 -16.45 0.03 -5.71
N ILE A 240 -15.34 0.68 -5.36
CA ILE A 240 -15.23 2.15 -5.36
C ILE A 240 -15.41 2.69 -6.78
N ILE A 241 -14.70 2.12 -7.76
CA ILE A 241 -14.81 2.53 -9.16
C ILE A 241 -16.22 2.31 -9.69
N ALA A 242 -16.83 1.15 -9.40
CA ALA A 242 -18.17 0.80 -9.85
C ALA A 242 -19.22 1.77 -9.27
N ARG A 243 -19.15 2.08 -7.99
CA ARG A 243 -20.06 3.05 -7.34
C ARG A 243 -19.98 4.42 -7.99
N GLU A 244 -18.77 4.94 -8.23
CA GLU A 244 -18.59 6.25 -8.87
C GLU A 244 -19.05 6.29 -10.34
N LEU A 245 -19.14 5.14 -11.02
CA LEU A 245 -19.58 5.07 -12.41
C LEU A 245 -21.07 4.77 -12.57
N LEU A 246 -21.68 4.05 -11.61
CA LEU A 246 -23.03 3.50 -11.74
C LEU A 246 -24.05 4.11 -10.77
N GLY A 247 -23.60 4.80 -9.70
CA GLY A 247 -24.46 5.29 -8.61
C GLY A 247 -24.43 4.38 -7.39
#